data_AF-A0A7J2J753-F1
#
_entry.id   AF-A0A7J2J753-F1
#
_cell.length_a   1.000
_cell.length_b   1.000
_cell.length_c   1.000
_cell.angle_alpha   90.00
_cell.angle_beta   90.00
_cell.angle_gamma   90.00
#
_symmetry.space_group_name_H-M   'P 1'
#
loop_
_entity.id
_entity.type
_entity.pdbx_description
1 polymer ?
#
loop_
_entity_poly.entity_id
_entity_poly.type
_entity_poly.pdbx_seq_one_letter_code
_entity_poly.pdbx_strand_id
1 'polypeptide(L)'
;MGINTRICGAKVLIFPMETQERVKGRALATCQEHLRKVVDIARKVPQMVDLFIKGDLESARQLFLDIKKLEDEVDIARRAVSKELAEIGAILSSREDFLRFTNLASEIADYCEGITFRLLEIMERRCKVPESIKEGLVKLSFVFLEAVLKLR
;
A
#
# COMPACT_ATOMS: atom_id res chain seq x y z
N MET A 1 39.33 32.25 43.84
CA MET A 1 38.10 31.58 44.29
C MET A 1 37.16 31.47 43.11
N GLY A 2 37.12 30.29 42.49
CA GLY A 2 36.04 29.95 41.55
C GLY A 2 34.79 29.49 42.30
N ILE A 3 33.70 29.34 41.55
CA ILE A 3 32.52 28.46 41.69
C ILE A 3 31.36 29.24 41.05
N ASN A 4 31.04 29.00 39.77
CA ASN A 4 30.20 27.92 39.23
C ASN A 4 28.78 28.42 38.92
N THR A 5 28.63 29.17 37.84
CA THR A 5 27.35 29.30 37.14
C THR A 5 27.14 28.04 36.32
N ARG A 6 26.42 27.06 36.89
CA ARG A 6 25.90 25.92 36.13
C ARG A 6 24.94 26.43 35.06
N ILE A 7 25.40 26.41 33.82
CA ILE A 7 24.54 26.36 32.65
C ILE A 7 23.91 24.97 32.64
N CYS A 8 22.59 24.88 32.88
CA CYS A 8 21.85 23.65 32.65
C CYS A 8 20.41 23.98 32.26
N GLY A 9 20.01 23.50 31.08
CA GLY A 9 18.61 23.49 30.67
C GLY A 9 18.27 24.38 29.46
N ALA A 10 19.02 24.29 28.37
CA ALA A 10 18.45 24.58 27.07
C ALA A 10 17.37 23.51 26.77
N LYS A 11 16.15 23.71 27.28
CA LYS A 11 14.97 23.14 26.66
C LYS A 11 14.98 23.71 25.24
N VAL A 12 15.30 22.88 24.25
CA VAL A 12 15.06 23.23 22.85
C VAL A 12 13.60 23.67 22.79
N LEU A 13 13.37 24.96 22.59
CA LEU A 13 12.06 25.56 22.50
C LEU A 13 11.55 25.20 21.11
N ILE A 14 11.03 23.98 20.95
CA ILE A 14 10.45 23.54 19.69
C ILE A 14 9.16 24.33 19.53
N PHE A 15 9.12 25.19 18.51
CA PHE A 15 7.92 25.99 18.27
C PHE A 15 6.76 25.08 17.85
N PRO A 16 5.50 25.43 18.16
CA PRO A 16 4.34 24.65 17.77
C PRO A 16 4.30 24.32 16.27
N MET A 17 4.75 25.25 15.42
CA MET A 17 4.85 25.04 13.97
C MET A 17 5.91 24.00 13.57
N GLU A 18 7.09 24.04 14.19
CA GLU A 18 8.16 23.04 13.93
C GLU A 18 7.73 21.64 14.39
N THR A 19 6.95 21.57 15.47
CA THR A 19 6.36 20.32 15.95
C THR A 19 5.35 19.78 14.95
N GLN A 20 4.51 20.64 14.39
CA GLN A 20 3.47 20.27 13.43
C GLN A 20 4.06 19.77 12.09
N GLU A 21 5.05 20.46 11.54
CA GLU A 21 5.73 20.01 10.31
C GLU A 21 6.45 18.67 10.50
N ARG A 22 7.09 18.46 11.67
CA ARG A 22 7.76 17.20 11.97
C ARG A 22 6.78 16.02 12.05
N VAL A 23 5.63 16.18 12.73
CA VAL A 23 4.64 15.09 12.82
C VAL A 23 3.97 14.83 11.47
N LYS A 24 3.75 15.86 10.66
CA LYS A 24 3.25 15.71 9.29
C LYS A 24 4.22 14.93 8.42
N GLY A 25 5.52 15.21 8.53
CA GLY A 25 6.57 14.45 7.85
C GLY A 25 6.59 12.97 8.22
N ARG A 26 6.43 12.64 9.51
CA ARG A 26 6.32 11.23 9.95
C ARG A 26 5.06 10.55 9.42
N ALA A 27 3.90 11.21 9.53
CA ALA A 27 2.64 10.67 8.99
C ALA A 27 2.74 10.40 7.48
N LEU A 28 3.33 11.33 6.73
CA LEU A 28 3.56 11.18 5.30
C LEU A 28 4.50 10.01 4.99
N ALA A 29 5.62 9.89 5.70
CA ALA A 29 6.57 8.79 5.50
C ALA A 29 5.93 7.42 5.73
N THR A 30 5.13 7.28 6.80
CA THR A 30 4.41 6.02 7.09
C THR A 30 3.36 5.71 6.02
N CYS A 31 2.66 6.74 5.51
CA CYS A 31 1.70 6.56 4.42
C CYS A 31 2.37 6.21 3.08
N GLN A 32 3.53 6.78 2.79
CA GLN A 32 4.31 6.45 1.59
C GLN A 32 4.82 5.01 1.62
N GLU A 33 5.21 4.52 2.80
CA GLU A 33 5.58 3.11 2.97
C GLU A 33 4.37 2.18 2.77
N HIS A 34 3.19 2.53 3.28
CA HIS A 34 1.95 1.81 2.99
C HIS A 34 1.64 1.77 1.48
N LEU A 35 1.71 2.92 0.80
CA LEU A 35 1.50 2.98 -0.65
C LEU A 35 2.51 2.14 -1.43
N ARG A 36 3.77 2.08 -0.98
CA ARG A 36 4.77 1.21 -1.60
C ARG A 36 4.31 -0.25 -1.60
N LYS A 37 3.74 -0.73 -0.49
CA LYS A 37 3.17 -2.08 -0.38
C LYS A 37 1.97 -2.28 -1.32
N VAL A 38 1.08 -1.30 -1.41
CA VAL A 38 -0.06 -1.31 -2.34
C VAL A 38 0.41 -1.41 -3.80
N VAL A 39 1.46 -0.68 -4.16
CA VAL A 39 2.05 -0.76 -5.51
C VAL A 39 2.72 -2.12 -5.74
N ASP A 40 3.38 -2.69 -4.73
CA ASP A 40 4.05 -3.98 -4.82
C ASP A 40 3.06 -5.12 -5.13
N ILE A 41 1.89 -5.14 -4.49
CA ILE A 41 0.82 -6.10 -4.82
C ILE A 41 0.19 -5.81 -6.19
N ALA A 42 -0.05 -4.55 -6.55
CA ALA A 42 -0.62 -4.18 -7.85
C ALA A 42 0.23 -4.66 -9.04
N ARG A 43 1.57 -4.67 -8.91
CA ARG A 43 2.49 -5.21 -9.91
C ARG A 43 2.28 -6.69 -10.21
N LYS A 44 1.62 -7.44 -9.33
CA LYS A 44 1.34 -8.87 -9.52
C LYS A 44 0.14 -9.12 -10.43
N VAL A 45 -0.75 -8.14 -10.62
CA VAL A 45 -1.95 -8.32 -11.46
C VAL A 45 -1.60 -8.61 -12.92
N PRO A 46 -0.73 -7.83 -13.61
CA PRO A 46 -0.33 -8.18 -14.98
C PRO A 46 0.41 -9.52 -15.07
N GLN A 47 1.16 -9.90 -14.02
CA GLN A 47 1.82 -11.21 -13.96
C GLN A 47 0.78 -12.34 -13.90
N MET A 48 -0.25 -12.20 -13.07
CA MET A 48 -1.34 -13.17 -13.01
C MET A 48 -2.10 -13.27 -14.33
N VAL A 49 -2.34 -12.14 -14.99
CA VAL A 49 -2.98 -12.12 -16.32
C VAL A 49 -2.11 -12.83 -17.37
N ASP A 50 -0.79 -12.63 -17.35
CA ASP A 50 0.14 -13.33 -18.24
C ASP A 50 0.13 -14.86 -18.02
N LEU A 51 0.12 -15.31 -16.77
CA LEU A 51 -0.02 -16.74 -16.43
C LEU A 51 -1.38 -17.29 -16.86
N PHE A 52 -2.44 -16.51 -16.68
CA PHE A 52 -3.79 -16.85 -17.08
C PHE A 52 -3.91 -17.08 -18.60
N ILE A 53 -3.35 -16.20 -19.43
CA ILE A 53 -3.39 -16.35 -20.89
C ILE A 53 -2.55 -17.55 -21.37
N LYS A 54 -1.43 -17.83 -20.68
CA LYS A 54 -0.55 -18.97 -20.95
C LYS A 54 -1.13 -20.30 -20.47
N GLY A 55 -2.14 -20.26 -19.60
CA GLY A 55 -2.71 -21.46 -18.98
C GLY A 55 -1.78 -22.11 -17.95
N ASP A 56 -0.80 -21.38 -17.41
CA ASP A 56 0.15 -21.90 -16.43
C ASP A 56 -0.44 -21.89 -15.01
N LEU A 57 -1.21 -22.95 -14.72
CA LEU A 57 -1.96 -23.07 -13.47
C LEU A 57 -1.08 -23.19 -12.23
N GLU A 58 0.04 -23.92 -12.30
CA GLU A 58 0.88 -24.12 -11.12
C GLU A 58 1.59 -22.83 -10.71
N SER A 59 2.14 -22.09 -11.68
CA SER A 59 2.71 -20.77 -11.40
C SER A 59 1.65 -19.79 -10.92
N ALA A 60 0.42 -19.86 -11.45
CA ALA A 60 -0.68 -19.01 -11.00
C ALA A 60 -1.05 -19.28 -9.53
N ARG A 61 -1.06 -20.55 -9.09
CA ARG A 61 -1.28 -20.89 -7.67
C ARG A 61 -0.18 -20.32 -6.77
N GLN A 62 1.08 -20.44 -7.17
CA GLN A 62 2.19 -19.88 -6.39
C GLN A 62 2.10 -18.36 -6.30
N LEU A 63 1.82 -17.69 -7.43
CA LEU A 63 1.66 -16.24 -7.45
C LEU A 63 0.48 -15.79 -6.58
N PHE A 64 -0.62 -16.55 -6.54
CA PHE A 64 -1.75 -16.25 -5.65
C PHE A 64 -1.37 -16.33 -4.17
N LEU A 65 -0.58 -17.33 -3.76
CA LEU A 65 -0.07 -17.42 -2.38
C LEU A 65 0.84 -16.24 -2.02
N ASP A 66 1.66 -15.77 -2.96
CA ASP A 66 2.50 -14.59 -2.74
C ASP A 66 1.68 -13.30 -2.67
N ILE A 67 0.61 -13.18 -3.45
CA ILE A 67 -0.32 -12.05 -3.37
C ILE A 67 -1.00 -11.99 -2.00
N LYS A 68 -1.39 -13.14 -1.42
CA LYS A 68 -1.94 -13.16 -0.05
C LYS A 68 -0.96 -12.63 0.99
N LYS A 69 0.31 -13.03 0.91
CA LYS A 69 1.35 -12.49 1.81
C LYS A 69 1.54 -10.99 1.64
N LEU A 70 1.48 -10.49 0.41
CA LEU A 70 1.59 -9.06 0.14
C LEU A 70 0.36 -8.28 0.63
N GLU A 71 -0.83 -8.88 0.59
CA GLU A 71 -2.05 -8.31 1.17
C GLU A 71 -1.90 -8.18 2.69
N ASP A 72 -1.46 -9.23 3.38
CA ASP A 72 -1.12 -9.17 4.82
C ASP A 72 -0.12 -8.02 5.12
N GLU A 73 0.89 -7.82 4.28
CA GLU A 73 1.86 -6.72 4.43
C GLU A 73 1.24 -5.33 4.24
N VAL A 74 0.33 -5.15 3.27
CA VAL A 74 -0.45 -3.92 3.10
C VAL A 74 -1.27 -3.65 4.36
N ASP A 75 -1.87 -4.70 4.91
CA ASP A 75 -2.76 -4.63 6.05
C ASP A 75 -2.02 -4.28 7.35
N ILE A 76 -0.81 -4.83 7.54
CA ILE A 76 0.14 -4.44 8.58
C ILE A 76 0.53 -2.97 8.42
N ALA A 77 0.87 -2.52 7.21
CA ALA A 77 1.27 -1.14 6.95
C ALA A 77 0.12 -0.14 7.21
N ARG A 78 -1.12 -0.49 6.87
CA ARG A 78 -2.32 0.30 7.18
C ARG A 78 -2.52 0.47 8.69
N ARG A 79 -2.31 -0.60 9.47
CA ARG A 79 -2.35 -0.54 10.95
C ARG A 79 -1.23 0.33 11.50
N ALA A 80 -0.04 0.30 10.89
CA ALA A 80 1.08 1.17 11.27
C ALA A 80 0.75 2.65 11.06
N VAL A 81 0.11 3.02 9.93
CA VAL A 81 -0.39 4.38 9.71
C VAL A 81 -1.40 4.78 10.79
N SER A 82 -2.40 3.94 11.05
CA SER A 82 -3.42 4.21 12.07
C SER A 82 -2.80 4.45 13.45
N LYS A 83 -1.77 3.66 13.81
CA LYS A 83 -1.03 3.80 15.06
C LYS A 83 -0.26 5.12 15.13
N GLU A 84 0.51 5.47 14.10
CA GLU A 84 1.25 6.74 14.06
C GLU A 84 0.29 7.94 14.19
N LEU A 85 -0.85 7.93 13.49
CA LEU A 85 -1.84 9.00 13.56
C LEU A 85 -2.50 9.10 14.94
N ALA A 86 -2.74 7.97 15.62
CA ALA A 86 -3.24 7.94 16.99
C ALA A 86 -2.21 8.53 17.97
N GLU A 87 -0.92 8.20 17.81
CA GLU A 87 0.17 8.72 18.63
C GLU A 87 0.40 10.22 18.42
N ILE A 88 0.25 10.72 17.20
CA ILE A 88 0.32 12.16 16.90
C ILE A 88 -0.89 12.91 17.51
N GLY A 89 -2.07 12.29 17.49
CA GLY A 89 -3.28 12.81 18.12
C GLY A 89 -3.77 14.11 17.48
N ALA A 90 -4.16 15.09 18.31
CA ALA A 90 -4.76 16.35 17.86
C ALA A 90 -3.74 17.35 17.25
N ILE A 91 -2.44 17.05 17.32
CA ILE A 91 -1.38 17.92 16.76
C ILE A 91 -1.50 18.02 15.24
N LEU A 92 -1.95 16.94 14.58
CA LEU A 92 -2.16 16.90 13.14
C LEU A 92 -3.65 17.01 12.81
N SER A 93 -4.08 18.20 12.42
CA SER A 93 -5.49 18.46 12.06
C SER A 93 -5.97 17.65 10.86
N SER A 94 -5.07 17.29 9.93
CA SER A 94 -5.37 16.50 8.72
C SER A 94 -5.31 14.98 8.92
N ARG A 95 -5.28 14.48 10.17
CA ARG A 95 -5.16 13.04 10.45
C ARG A 95 -6.27 12.20 9.81
N GLU A 96 -7.47 12.76 9.70
CA GLU A 96 -8.61 12.07 9.10
C GLU A 96 -8.43 11.89 7.59
N ASP A 97 -7.83 12.86 6.91
CA ASP A 97 -7.52 12.76 5.49
C ASP A 97 -6.50 11.63 5.23
N PHE A 98 -5.49 11.50 6.09
CA PHE A 98 -4.54 10.39 6.03
C PHE A 98 -5.23 9.03 6.26
N LEU A 99 -6.07 8.91 7.28
CA LEU A 99 -6.83 7.68 7.53
C LEU A 99 -7.73 7.30 6.34
N ARG A 100 -8.49 8.27 5.82
CA ARG A 100 -9.37 8.05 4.66
C ARG A 100 -8.57 7.62 3.43
N PHE A 101 -7.47 8.31 3.16
CA PHE A 101 -6.58 7.98 2.05
C PHE A 101 -6.01 6.56 2.17
N THR A 102 -5.44 6.21 3.32
CA THR A 102 -4.85 4.88 3.56
C THR A 102 -5.89 3.77 3.45
N ASN A 103 -7.11 3.97 3.95
CA ASN A 103 -8.18 3.00 3.81
C ASN A 103 -8.57 2.78 2.34
N LEU A 104 -8.80 3.87 1.59
CA LEU A 104 -9.13 3.78 0.15
C LEU A 104 -8.00 3.15 -0.67
N ALA A 105 -6.75 3.50 -0.38
CA ALA A 105 -5.60 2.92 -1.07
C ALA A 105 -5.44 1.42 -0.76
N SER A 106 -5.84 0.96 0.43
CA SER A 106 -5.82 -0.46 0.78
C SER A 106 -6.82 -1.29 -0.01
N GLU A 107 -7.98 -0.74 -0.41
CA GLU A 107 -8.95 -1.47 -1.25
C GLU A 107 -8.35 -1.94 -2.58
N ILE A 108 -7.31 -1.25 -3.08
CA ILE A 108 -6.57 -1.69 -4.27
C ILE A 108 -5.96 -3.09 -4.04
N ALA A 109 -5.43 -3.36 -2.85
CA ALA A 109 -4.86 -4.66 -2.51
C ALA A 109 -5.94 -5.75 -2.46
N ASP A 110 -7.07 -5.47 -1.83
CA ASP A 110 -8.23 -6.37 -1.76
C ASP A 110 -8.72 -6.73 -3.18
N TYR A 111 -8.80 -5.74 -4.07
CA TYR A 111 -9.16 -5.98 -5.47
C TYR A 111 -8.10 -6.79 -6.20
N CYS A 112 -6.80 -6.57 -5.95
CA CYS A 112 -5.74 -7.39 -6.54
C CYS A 112 -5.86 -8.86 -6.13
N GLU A 113 -6.11 -9.15 -4.85
CA GLU A 113 -6.38 -10.51 -4.38
C GLU A 113 -7.63 -11.08 -5.06
N GLY A 114 -8.73 -10.34 -5.06
CA GLY A 114 -10.00 -10.78 -5.64
C GLY A 114 -9.94 -11.05 -7.15
N ILE A 115 -9.24 -10.21 -7.92
CA ILE A 115 -8.99 -10.42 -9.35
C ILE A 115 -8.21 -11.73 -9.53
N THR A 116 -7.15 -11.91 -8.76
CA THR A 116 -6.25 -13.05 -8.85
C THR A 116 -6.97 -14.36 -8.51
N PHE A 117 -7.75 -14.35 -7.43
CA PHE A 117 -8.61 -15.48 -7.04
C PHE A 117 -9.58 -15.87 -8.16
N ARG A 118 -10.26 -14.90 -8.76
CA ARG A 118 -11.22 -15.17 -9.85
C ARG A 118 -10.54 -15.74 -11.10
N LEU A 119 -9.38 -15.21 -11.48
CA LEU A 119 -8.63 -15.75 -12.62
C LEU A 119 -8.18 -17.19 -12.35
N LEU A 120 -7.71 -17.47 -11.14
CA LEU A 120 -7.33 -18.81 -10.74
C LEU A 120 -8.52 -19.79 -10.81
N GLU A 121 -9.68 -19.42 -10.25
CA GLU A 121 -10.90 -20.24 -10.32
C GLU A 121 -11.33 -20.55 -11.76
N ILE A 122 -11.23 -19.58 -12.67
CA ILE A 122 -11.52 -19.78 -14.10
C ILE A 122 -10.56 -20.82 -14.71
N MET A 123 -9.27 -20.76 -14.36
CA MET A 123 -8.27 -21.74 -14.82
C MET A 123 -8.55 -23.13 -14.25
N GLU A 124 -8.84 -23.24 -12.95
CA GLU A 124 -9.10 -24.52 -12.29
C GLU A 124 -10.33 -25.22 -12.86
N ARG A 125 -11.37 -24.45 -13.19
CA ARG A 125 -12.61 -24.94 -13.81
C ARG A 125 -12.47 -25.17 -15.32
N ARG A 126 -11.30 -24.84 -15.91
CA ARG A 126 -11.03 -24.94 -17.35
C ARG A 126 -12.07 -24.22 -18.20
N CYS A 127 -12.58 -23.09 -17.69
CA CYS A 127 -13.57 -22.29 -18.39
C CYS A 127 -12.98 -21.74 -19.69
N LYS A 128 -13.69 -21.91 -20.81
CA LYS A 128 -13.28 -21.34 -22.09
C LYS A 128 -13.52 -19.83 -22.07
N VAL A 129 -12.46 -19.05 -22.24
CA VAL A 129 -12.52 -17.59 -22.37
C VAL A 129 -12.14 -17.20 -23.80
N PRO A 130 -12.98 -16.43 -24.51
CA PRO A 130 -12.67 -15.97 -25.87
C PRO A 130 -11.37 -15.16 -25.91
N GLU A 131 -10.62 -15.28 -27.01
CA GLU A 131 -9.32 -14.62 -27.15
C GLU A 131 -9.43 -13.09 -27.09
N SER A 132 -10.48 -12.51 -27.66
CA SER A 132 -10.76 -11.07 -27.59
C SER A 132 -10.91 -10.55 -26.15
N ILE A 133 -11.44 -11.37 -25.24
CA ILE A 133 -11.55 -11.02 -23.81
C ILE A 133 -10.19 -11.08 -23.12
N LYS A 134 -9.36 -12.09 -23.46
CA LYS A 134 -7.99 -12.18 -22.94
C LYS A 134 -7.14 -10.99 -23.36
N GLU A 135 -7.20 -10.59 -24.63
CA GLU A 135 -6.52 -9.39 -25.13
C GLU A 135 -6.97 -8.12 -24.40
N GLY A 136 -8.28 -7.98 -24.15
CA GLY A 136 -8.84 -6.89 -23.38
C GLY A 136 -8.34 -6.87 -21.94
N LEU A 137 -8.25 -8.05 -21.29
CA LEU A 137 -7.76 -8.20 -19.93
C LEU A 137 -6.28 -7.81 -19.81
N VAL A 138 -5.45 -8.21 -20.77
CA VAL A 138 -4.03 -7.82 -20.83
C VAL A 138 -3.92 -6.29 -20.87
N LYS A 139 -4.61 -5.63 -21.81
CA LYS A 139 -4.60 -4.16 -21.93
C LYS A 139 -5.08 -3.48 -20.65
N LEU A 140 -6.19 -3.95 -20.07
CA LEU A 140 -6.74 -3.40 -18.85
C LEU A 140 -5.76 -3.53 -17.66
N SER A 141 -5.09 -4.68 -17.53
CA SER A 141 -4.13 -4.92 -16.44
C SER A 141 -2.94 -3.96 -16.49
N PHE A 142 -2.45 -3.62 -17.68
CA PHE A 142 -1.38 -2.65 -17.84
C PHE A 142 -1.83 -1.22 -17.51
N VAL A 143 -2.99 -0.80 -18.02
CA VAL A 143 -3.55 0.53 -17.72
C VAL A 143 -3.86 0.68 -16.23
N PHE A 144 -4.38 -0.38 -15.59
CA PHE A 144 -4.56 -0.45 -14.15
C PHE A 144 -3.23 -0.21 -13.42
N LEU A 145 -2.19 -0.96 -13.77
CA LEU A 145 -0.88 -0.82 -13.12
C LEU A 145 -0.30 0.59 -13.34
N GLU A 146 -0.40 1.15 -14.55
CA GLU A 146 0.03 2.52 -14.83
C GLU A 146 -0.69 3.56 -13.98
N ALA A 147 -2.00 3.40 -13.76
CA ALA A 147 -2.76 4.29 -12.90
C ALA A 147 -2.31 4.20 -11.44
N VAL A 148 -2.10 2.99 -10.92
CA VAL A 148 -1.64 2.78 -9.54
C VAL A 148 -0.20 3.30 -9.33
N LEU A 149 0.68 3.17 -10.33
CA LEU A 149 2.05 3.68 -10.26
C LEU A 149 2.13 5.20 -10.10
N LYS A 150 1.09 5.95 -10.52
CA LYS A 150 1.00 7.41 -10.33
C LYS A 150 0.66 7.83 -8.90
N LEU A 151 0.35 6.88 -8.01
CA LEU A 151 0.18 7.15 -6.58
C LEU A 151 1.52 7.36 -5.86
N ARG A 152 2.64 7.05 -6.52
CA ARG A 152 4.00 7.17 -5.97
C ARG A 152 4.69 8.45 -6.44
#